data_AF-A0A958H5Q0-F1
#
_entry.id   AF-A0A958H5Q0-F1
#
_cell.length_a   1.000
_cell.length_b   1.000
_cell.length_c   1.000
_cell.angle_alpha   90.00
_cell.angle_beta   90.00
_cell.angle_gamma   90.00
#
_symmetry.space_group_name_H-M   'P 1'
#
loop_
_entity.id
_entity.type
_entity.pdbx_description
1 polymer ?
#
loop_
_entity_poly.entity_id
_entity_poly.type
_entity_poly.pdbx_seq_one_letter_code
_entity_poly.pdbx_strand_id
1 'polypeptide(L)'
;ARGLAAGAVAGAAFGPFVPPGMAALIGALAGLMVPILTYLLREVLRIDDDTGLTPVHLVSGLFGVLAVGLLADGLAGRGWNGVGNVEYLGVVGQGVTGWRAAAGMIADWPGQFQAQLIGSAALFLMPFLAGTLLFGLLAAIAAGLRRVRRGEAAAEAAGDAGQLKPAPEPVMAVEVPPASSMSEPAAVDTLPDDTAGGSWDASAEAAV
;
A
#
# COMPACT_ATOMS: atom_id res chain seq x y z
N ALA A 1 12.80 -14.24 6.30
CA ALA A 1 13.40 -13.05 5.65
C ALA A 1 13.13 -11.74 6.41
N ARG A 2 11.88 -11.34 6.64
CA ARG A 2 11.53 -10.03 7.27
C ARG A 2 12.15 -9.78 8.65
N GLY A 3 12.29 -10.82 9.49
CA GLY A 3 12.98 -10.68 10.79
C GLY A 3 14.47 -10.34 10.68
N LEU A 4 15.18 -10.91 9.69
CA LEU A 4 16.58 -10.55 9.42
C LEU A 4 16.68 -9.11 8.92
N ALA A 5 15.76 -8.67 8.07
CA ALA A 5 15.70 -7.29 7.61
C ALA A 5 15.47 -6.33 8.79
N ALA A 6 14.56 -6.65 9.72
CA ALA A 6 14.33 -5.86 10.92
C ALA A 6 15.59 -5.78 11.81
N GLY A 7 16.34 -6.88 11.96
CA GLY A 7 17.62 -6.86 12.65
C GLY A 7 18.64 -5.93 11.99
N ALA A 8 18.75 -5.97 10.66
CA ALA A 8 19.65 -5.10 9.91
C ALA A 8 19.26 -3.61 10.02
N VAL A 9 17.95 -3.29 9.93
CA VAL A 9 17.45 -1.92 10.08
C VAL A 9 17.68 -1.39 11.49
N ALA A 10 17.45 -2.20 12.53
CA ALA A 10 17.77 -1.83 13.91
C ALA A 10 19.28 -1.56 14.08
N GLY A 11 20.12 -2.43 13.51
CA GLY A 11 21.57 -2.28 13.50
C GLY A 11 22.05 -1.01 12.82
N ALA A 12 21.40 -0.60 11.72
CA ALA A 12 21.72 0.65 11.05
C ALA A 12 21.47 1.89 11.93
N ALA A 13 20.52 1.81 12.87
CA ALA A 13 20.21 2.93 13.76
C ALA A 13 21.19 3.09 14.93
N PHE A 14 21.71 2.00 15.49
CA PHE A 14 22.63 2.05 16.63
C PHE A 14 24.11 1.78 16.32
N GLY A 15 24.38 1.21 15.14
CA GLY A 15 25.68 0.78 14.61
C GLY A 15 26.87 0.81 15.58
N PRO A 16 27.66 1.90 15.59
CA PRO A 16 28.93 1.94 16.32
C PRO A 16 28.77 2.13 17.83
N PHE A 17 27.58 2.48 18.32
CA PHE A 17 27.37 2.90 19.70
C PHE A 17 27.10 1.75 20.66
N VAL A 18 26.47 0.67 20.18
CA VAL A 18 25.96 -0.42 21.02
C VAL A 18 26.87 -1.65 20.91
N PRO A 19 27.26 -2.27 22.03
CA PRO A 19 28.18 -3.41 22.01
C PRO A 19 27.56 -4.65 21.35
N PRO A 20 28.36 -5.55 20.74
CA PRO A 20 27.87 -6.63 19.88
C PRO A 20 26.83 -7.57 20.51
N GLY A 21 27.02 -7.94 21.79
CA GLY A 21 26.07 -8.82 22.49
C GLY A 21 24.69 -8.19 22.66
N MET A 22 24.64 -6.88 22.92
CA MET A 22 23.38 -6.14 23.02
C MET A 22 22.78 -5.88 21.64
N ALA A 23 23.61 -5.62 20.63
CA ALA A 23 23.17 -5.47 19.25
C ALA A 23 22.42 -6.72 18.75
N ALA A 24 22.96 -7.91 19.03
CA ALA A 24 22.32 -9.18 18.69
C ALA A 24 20.95 -9.34 19.37
N LEU A 25 20.86 -8.98 20.66
CA LEU A 25 19.60 -9.02 21.41
C LEU A 25 18.56 -8.07 20.82
N ILE A 26 18.92 -6.82 20.54
CA ILE A 26 18.00 -5.83 19.95
C ILE A 26 17.54 -6.28 18.57
N GLY A 27 18.44 -6.84 17.75
CA GLY A 27 18.09 -7.38 16.44
C GLY A 27 17.10 -8.55 16.53
N ALA A 28 17.30 -9.46 17.48
CA ALA A 28 16.37 -10.57 17.73
C ALA A 28 15.00 -10.08 18.21
N LEU A 29 14.97 -9.13 19.14
CA LEU A 29 13.73 -8.53 19.64
C LEU A 29 12.98 -7.78 18.54
N ALA A 30 13.67 -6.99 17.72
CA ALA A 30 13.09 -6.30 16.58
C ALA A 30 12.48 -7.30 15.59
N GLY A 31 13.20 -8.37 15.26
CA GLY A 31 12.70 -9.43 14.37
C GLY A 31 11.47 -10.16 14.92
N LEU A 32 11.43 -10.43 16.22
CA LEU A 32 10.30 -11.09 16.88
C LEU A 32 9.05 -10.23 16.96
N MET A 33 9.22 -8.90 17.03
CA MET A 33 8.10 -7.94 17.06
C MET A 33 7.44 -7.72 15.69
N VAL A 34 8.13 -8.01 14.57
CA VAL A 34 7.57 -7.87 13.21
C VAL A 34 6.23 -8.61 13.02
N PRO A 35 6.09 -9.92 13.31
CA PRO A 35 4.82 -10.62 13.11
C PRO A 35 3.70 -10.06 13.99
N ILE A 36 4.02 -9.62 15.22
CA ILE A 36 3.04 -9.03 16.14
C ILE A 36 2.51 -7.71 15.58
N LEU A 37 3.40 -6.83 15.13
CA LEU A 37 2.97 -5.57 14.53
C LEU A 37 2.25 -5.80 13.19
N THR A 38 2.65 -6.81 12.42
CA THR A 38 1.97 -7.18 11.17
C THR A 38 0.51 -7.57 11.44
N TYR A 39 0.28 -8.42 12.46
CA TYR A 39 -1.06 -8.81 12.90
C TYR A 39 -1.86 -7.59 13.38
N LEU A 40 -1.26 -6.72 14.19
CA LEU A 40 -1.91 -5.51 14.68
C LEU A 40 -2.35 -4.58 13.53
N LEU A 41 -1.45 -4.33 12.57
CA LEU A 41 -1.73 -3.45 11.43
C LEU A 41 -2.85 -4.01 10.56
N ARG A 42 -2.80 -5.31 10.25
CA ARG A 42 -3.76 -5.95 9.35
C ARG A 42 -5.11 -6.21 10.01
N GLU A 43 -5.12 -6.88 11.15
CA GLU A 43 -6.37 -7.42 11.72
C GLU A 43 -7.07 -6.44 12.65
N VAL A 44 -6.31 -5.60 13.36
CA VAL A 44 -6.89 -4.64 14.31
C VAL A 44 -7.08 -3.28 13.65
N LEU A 45 -6.03 -2.76 13.02
CA LEU A 45 -6.05 -1.42 12.42
C LEU A 45 -6.57 -1.40 10.98
N ARG A 46 -6.71 -2.57 10.33
CA ARG A 46 -7.16 -2.72 8.93
C ARG A 46 -6.36 -1.85 7.96
N ILE A 47 -5.06 -1.75 8.19
CA ILE A 47 -4.10 -1.10 7.32
C ILE A 47 -3.53 -2.18 6.41
N ASP A 48 -3.88 -2.10 5.13
CA ASP A 48 -3.36 -3.00 4.10
C ASP A 48 -1.91 -2.63 3.75
N ASP A 49 -0.95 -3.35 4.32
CA ASP A 49 0.47 -3.28 3.98
C ASP A 49 0.96 -4.62 3.40
N ASP A 50 0.71 -4.80 2.10
CA ASP A 50 1.11 -6.00 1.36
C ASP A 50 2.63 -6.19 1.33
N THR A 51 3.37 -5.08 1.32
CA THR A 51 4.83 -5.09 1.27
C THR A 51 5.44 -5.57 2.58
N GLY A 52 4.77 -5.32 3.71
CA GLY A 52 5.26 -5.54 5.06
C GLY A 52 6.42 -4.61 5.42
N LEU A 53 6.57 -3.48 4.74
CA LEU A 53 7.63 -2.51 5.01
C LEU A 53 7.39 -1.78 6.33
N THR A 54 6.13 -1.46 6.64
CA THR A 54 5.75 -0.73 7.86
C THR A 54 6.14 -1.51 9.12
N PRO A 55 5.75 -2.78 9.32
CA PRO A 55 6.10 -3.51 10.52
C PRO A 55 7.61 -3.78 10.64
N VAL A 56 8.31 -3.93 9.51
CA VAL A 56 9.77 -4.08 9.52
C VAL A 56 10.43 -2.79 9.99
N HIS A 57 10.16 -1.64 9.38
CA HIS A 57 10.88 -0.40 9.64
C HIS A 57 10.45 0.30 10.93
N LEU A 58 9.16 0.30 11.26
CA LEU A 58 8.65 1.03 12.41
C LEU A 58 9.19 0.45 13.73
N VAL A 59 9.09 -0.88 13.89
CA VAL A 59 9.61 -1.57 15.09
C VAL A 59 11.12 -1.51 15.17
N SER A 60 11.81 -1.84 14.08
CA SER A 60 13.28 -1.91 14.09
C SER A 60 13.93 -0.54 14.23
N GLY A 61 13.38 0.48 13.56
CA GLY A 61 13.83 1.86 13.69
C GLY A 61 13.63 2.38 15.11
N LEU A 62 12.46 2.15 15.71
CA LEU A 62 12.20 2.58 17.08
C LEU A 62 13.12 1.86 18.07
N PHE A 63 13.23 0.53 18.00
CA PHE A 63 14.09 -0.23 18.90
C PHE A 63 15.55 0.16 18.74
N GLY A 64 16.01 0.38 17.51
CA GLY A 64 17.38 0.73 17.24
C GLY A 64 17.74 2.13 17.75
N VAL A 65 16.89 3.13 17.49
CA VAL A 65 17.11 4.51 17.97
C VAL A 65 17.06 4.57 19.50
N LEU A 66 16.11 3.90 20.14
CA LEU A 66 16.03 3.85 21.60
C LEU A 66 17.18 3.07 22.24
N ALA A 67 17.70 2.04 21.56
CA ALA A 67 18.85 1.29 22.04
C ALA A 67 20.09 2.16 22.21
N VAL A 68 20.30 3.20 21.39
CA VAL A 68 21.40 4.17 21.60
C VAL A 68 21.24 4.88 22.94
N GLY A 69 20.03 5.32 23.28
CA GLY A 69 19.76 6.02 24.55
C GLY A 69 20.00 5.17 25.80
N LEU A 70 19.85 3.85 25.66
CA LEU A 70 19.99 2.91 26.77
C LEU A 70 21.38 2.27 26.82
N LEU A 71 21.96 1.94 25.68
CA LEU A 71 23.05 0.97 25.56
C LEU A 71 24.29 1.53 24.86
N ALA A 72 24.32 2.82 24.51
CA ALA A 72 25.53 3.45 23.99
C ALA A 72 26.63 3.47 25.06
N ASP A 73 27.81 2.94 24.71
CA ASP A 73 28.87 2.66 25.68
C ASP A 73 29.94 3.77 25.81
N GLY A 74 29.91 4.78 24.94
CA GLY A 74 30.85 5.90 24.94
C GLY A 74 32.17 5.64 24.21
N LEU A 75 32.40 4.44 23.67
CA LEU A 75 33.63 4.13 22.92
C LEU A 75 33.60 4.74 21.51
N ALA A 76 32.40 4.98 20.98
CA ALA A 76 32.16 5.62 19.69
C ALA A 76 31.31 6.89 19.83
N GLY A 77 31.30 7.72 18.78
CA GLY A 77 30.47 8.93 18.74
C GLY A 77 31.15 10.23 19.15
N ARG A 78 32.48 10.24 19.29
CA ARG A 78 33.23 11.49 19.42
C ARG A 78 33.05 12.37 18.17
N GLY A 79 32.79 13.64 18.38
CA GLY A 79 32.41 14.62 17.36
C GLY A 79 30.98 14.49 16.84
N TRP A 80 30.25 13.42 17.17
CA TRP A 80 28.90 13.20 16.66
C TRP A 80 27.93 14.19 17.30
N ASN A 81 27.29 15.04 16.49
CA ASN A 81 26.42 16.12 16.98
C ASN A 81 27.10 17.02 18.05
N GLY A 82 28.43 17.16 17.98
CA GLY A 82 29.21 17.94 18.94
C GLY A 82 29.53 17.23 20.26
N VAL A 83 29.14 15.97 20.45
CA VAL A 83 29.48 15.17 21.63
C VAL A 83 30.97 14.84 21.65
N GLY A 84 31.66 15.06 22.76
CA GLY A 84 32.99 14.48 22.96
C GLY A 84 34.09 15.02 22.05
N ASN A 85 33.96 16.26 21.55
CA ASN A 85 34.99 16.92 20.73
C ASN A 85 36.35 16.97 21.45
N VAL A 86 36.33 17.23 22.75
CA VAL A 86 37.51 17.17 23.62
C VAL A 86 37.17 16.31 24.83
N GLU A 87 36.09 16.67 25.52
CA GLU A 87 35.52 15.92 26.63
C GLU A 87 34.00 15.87 26.50
N TYR A 88 33.38 14.90 27.18
CA TYR A 88 31.94 14.82 27.35
C TYR A 88 31.65 14.31 28.75
N LEU A 89 30.74 15.01 29.45
CA LEU A 89 30.44 14.80 30.87
C LEU A 89 31.69 14.83 31.78
N GLY A 90 32.74 15.55 31.39
CA GLY A 90 34.00 15.63 32.14
C GLY A 90 34.99 14.50 31.89
N VAL A 91 34.72 13.59 30.94
CA VAL A 91 35.66 12.55 30.52
C VAL A 91 36.25 12.89 29.15
N VAL A 92 37.57 13.04 29.10
CA VAL A 92 38.30 13.30 27.86
C VAL A 92 38.18 12.09 26.93
N GLY A 93 37.81 12.35 25.68
CA GLY A 93 37.67 11.30 24.67
C GLY A 93 36.45 10.39 24.82
N GLN A 94 35.49 10.73 25.70
CA GLN A 94 34.21 10.03 25.77
C GLN A 94 33.32 10.38 24.57
N GLY A 95 32.79 9.35 23.91
CA GLY A 95 31.78 9.47 22.86
C GLY A 95 30.35 9.44 23.41
N VAL A 96 29.38 9.06 22.59
CA VAL A 96 27.97 9.03 22.99
C VAL A 96 27.75 7.93 24.03
N THR A 97 27.26 8.29 25.22
CA THR A 97 26.91 7.35 26.28
C THR A 97 25.41 7.38 26.54
N GLY A 98 24.82 6.21 26.76
CA GLY A 98 23.45 6.07 27.24
C GLY A 98 23.44 5.72 28.73
N TRP A 99 22.38 5.03 29.16
CA TRP A 99 22.30 4.52 30.53
C TRP A 99 23.44 3.53 30.90
N ARG A 100 23.88 2.68 29.95
CA ARG A 100 24.95 1.69 30.17
C ARG A 100 26.27 2.10 29.51
N ALA A 101 26.96 3.05 30.13
CA ALA A 101 28.31 3.44 29.72
C ALA A 101 29.38 2.36 30.00
N ALA A 102 30.45 2.34 29.21
CA ALA A 102 31.62 1.49 29.45
C ALA A 102 32.39 1.91 30.70
N ALA A 103 33.26 1.03 31.20
CA ALA A 103 34.14 1.34 32.33
C ALA A 103 35.03 2.56 32.00
N GLY A 104 35.09 3.52 32.92
CA GLY A 104 35.83 4.77 32.73
C GLY A 104 35.05 5.88 32.02
N MET A 105 33.83 5.61 31.55
CA MET A 105 32.92 6.59 30.97
C MET A 105 31.78 6.93 31.95
N ILE A 106 31.19 8.10 31.79
CA ILE A 106 30.02 8.57 32.54
C ILE A 106 28.76 8.38 31.68
N ALA A 107 27.74 7.78 32.27
CA ALA A 107 26.43 7.59 31.63
C ALA A 107 25.69 8.93 31.46
N ASP A 108 25.28 9.27 30.25
CA ASP A 108 24.32 10.36 30.01
C ASP A 108 22.89 9.86 30.19
N TRP A 109 22.48 9.77 31.45
CA TRP A 109 21.11 9.44 31.83
C TRP A 109 20.48 10.56 32.65
N PRO A 110 19.26 11.04 32.30
CA PRO A 110 18.41 10.58 31.19
C PRO A 110 18.66 11.27 29.84
N GLY A 111 19.69 12.13 29.72
CA GLY A 111 19.84 13.06 28.60
C GLY A 111 19.89 12.39 27.24
N GLN A 112 20.71 11.35 27.07
CA GLN A 112 20.80 10.66 25.77
C GLN A 112 19.49 9.94 25.42
N PHE A 113 18.78 9.36 26.38
CA PHE A 113 17.48 8.74 26.13
C PHE A 113 16.43 9.76 25.69
N GLN A 114 16.42 10.95 26.30
CA GLN A 114 15.54 12.04 25.87
C GLN A 114 15.88 12.52 24.45
N ALA A 115 17.17 12.63 24.11
CA ALA A 115 17.59 12.99 22.76
C ALA A 115 17.07 12.00 21.72
N GLN A 116 17.12 10.69 22.02
CA GLN A 116 16.58 9.66 21.13
C GLN A 116 15.05 9.74 21.02
N LEU A 117 14.31 10.02 22.10
CA LEU A 117 12.85 10.21 22.04
C LEU A 117 12.46 11.40 21.17
N ILE A 118 13.12 12.55 21.34
CA ILE A 118 12.88 13.75 20.54
C ILE A 118 13.24 13.48 19.08
N GLY A 119 14.37 12.82 18.83
CA GLY A 119 14.80 12.41 17.50
C GLY A 119 13.81 11.46 16.83
N SER A 120 13.31 10.44 17.55
CA SER A 120 12.27 9.53 17.05
C SER A 120 10.97 10.26 16.72
N ALA A 121 10.54 11.21 17.55
CA ALA A 121 9.35 12.01 17.28
C ALA A 121 9.54 12.85 16.01
N ALA A 122 10.69 13.49 15.82
CA ALA A 122 11.00 14.25 14.61
C ALA A 122 11.05 13.35 13.36
N LEU A 123 11.69 12.18 13.45
CA LEU A 123 11.78 11.18 12.37
C LEU A 123 10.42 10.60 11.99
N PHE A 124 9.48 10.51 12.92
CA PHE A 124 8.12 10.08 12.61
C PHE A 124 7.29 11.22 12.03
N LEU A 125 7.27 12.36 12.72
CA LEU A 125 6.37 13.46 12.42
C LEU A 125 6.69 14.13 11.08
N MET A 126 7.96 14.40 10.80
CA MET A 126 8.34 15.15 9.59
C MET A 126 8.00 14.38 8.30
N PRO A 127 8.40 13.12 8.12
CA PRO A 127 8.04 12.35 6.92
C PRO A 127 6.55 12.04 6.85
N PHE A 128 5.89 11.80 7.99
CA PHE A 128 4.45 11.56 8.02
C PHE A 128 3.67 12.79 7.52
N LEU A 129 4.00 13.99 8.01
CA LEU A 129 3.37 15.23 7.58
C LEU A 129 3.69 15.54 6.11
N ALA A 130 4.96 15.47 5.72
CA ALA A 130 5.38 15.74 4.34
C ALA A 130 4.71 14.77 3.36
N GLY A 131 4.69 13.48 3.68
CA GLY A 131 4.03 12.45 2.88
C GLY A 131 2.53 12.68 2.81
N THR A 132 1.86 12.95 3.93
CA THR A 132 0.41 13.21 3.96
C THR A 132 0.04 14.43 3.11
N LEU A 133 0.82 15.51 3.19
CA LEU A 133 0.60 16.71 2.37
C LEU A 133 0.81 16.43 0.87
N LEU A 134 1.91 15.77 0.52
CA LEU A 134 2.24 15.44 -0.86
C LEU A 134 1.21 14.50 -1.48
N PHE A 135 0.99 13.34 -0.86
CA PHE A 135 0.05 12.34 -1.37
C PHE A 135 -1.40 12.81 -1.26
N GLY A 136 -1.75 13.59 -0.24
CA GLY A 136 -3.06 14.22 -0.11
C GLY A 136 -3.35 15.18 -1.27
N LEU A 137 -2.37 16.00 -1.65
CA LEU A 137 -2.48 16.88 -2.82
C LEU A 137 -2.63 16.09 -4.12
N LEU A 138 -1.78 15.08 -4.33
CA LEU A 138 -1.86 14.23 -5.52
C LEU A 138 -3.20 13.49 -5.61
N ALA A 139 -3.71 12.98 -4.49
CA ALA A 139 -5.01 12.33 -4.41
C ALA A 139 -6.15 13.29 -4.76
N ALA A 140 -6.08 14.54 -4.28
CA ALA A 140 -7.06 15.58 -4.60
C ALA A 140 -7.06 15.92 -6.11
N ILE A 141 -5.88 16.10 -6.70
CA ILE A 141 -5.73 16.35 -8.15
C ILE A 141 -6.30 15.17 -8.95
N ALA A 142 -5.92 13.93 -8.60
CA ALA A 142 -6.40 12.74 -9.28
C ALA A 142 -7.92 12.57 -9.14
N ALA A 143 -8.50 12.90 -7.99
CA ALA A 143 -9.94 12.89 -7.79
C ALA A 143 -10.64 13.94 -8.67
N GLY A 144 -10.05 15.14 -8.81
CA GLY A 144 -10.54 16.18 -9.73
C GLY A 144 -10.56 15.70 -11.18
N LEU A 145 -9.44 15.16 -11.67
CA LEU A 145 -9.34 14.64 -13.04
C LEU A 145 -10.33 13.49 -13.31
N ARG A 146 -10.53 12.59 -12.35
CA ARG A 146 -11.53 11.52 -12.47
C ARG A 146 -12.97 12.05 -12.55
N ARG A 147 -13.28 13.17 -11.89
CA ARG A 147 -14.61 13.79 -11.96
C ARG A 147 -14.85 14.42 -13.33
N VAL A 148 -13.86 15.13 -13.88
CA VAL A 148 -13.95 15.73 -15.23
C VAL A 148 -14.20 14.67 -16.28
N ARG A 149 -13.37 13.61 -16.30
CA ARG A 149 -13.50 12.50 -17.27
C ARG A 149 -14.84 11.76 -17.18
N ARG A 150 -15.40 11.62 -15.98
CA ARG A 150 -16.75 11.04 -15.80
C ARG A 150 -17.85 11.96 -16.33
N GLY A 151 -17.69 13.27 -16.17
CA GLY A 151 -18.60 14.26 -16.74
C GLY A 151 -18.57 14.26 -18.27
N GLU A 152 -17.38 14.21 -18.87
CA GLU A 152 -17.18 14.10 -20.32
C GLU A 152 -17.84 12.83 -20.88
N ALA A 153 -17.58 11.66 -20.28
CA ALA A 153 -18.18 10.39 -20.71
C ALA A 153 -19.71 10.37 -20.57
N ALA A 154 -20.25 11.00 -19.52
CA ALA A 154 -21.70 11.11 -19.34
C ALA A 154 -22.35 12.05 -20.39
N ALA A 155 -21.67 13.14 -20.74
CA ALA A 155 -22.13 14.08 -21.76
C ALA A 155 -22.12 13.44 -23.16
N GLU A 156 -21.07 12.67 -23.48
CA GLU A 156 -20.97 11.91 -24.73
C GLU A 156 -22.11 10.88 -24.86
N ALA A 157 -22.35 10.08 -23.81
CA ALA A 157 -23.43 9.11 -23.79
C ALA A 157 -24.83 9.74 -23.94
N ALA A 158 -25.05 10.93 -23.37
CA ALA A 158 -26.30 11.67 -23.53
C ALA A 158 -26.48 12.23 -24.94
N GLY A 159 -25.37 12.66 -25.58
CA GLY A 159 -25.35 13.10 -26.97
C GLY A 159 -25.73 11.98 -27.93
N ASP A 160 -25.14 10.78 -27.77
CA ASP A 160 -25.44 9.62 -28.59
C ASP A 160 -26.89 9.14 -28.43
N ALA A 161 -27.43 9.15 -27.21
CA ALA A 161 -28.82 8.81 -26.96
C ALA A 161 -29.80 9.80 -27.61
N GLY A 162 -29.45 11.08 -27.69
CA GLY A 162 -30.24 12.11 -28.38
C GLY A 162 -30.18 12.01 -29.91
N GLN A 163 -29.17 11.33 -30.46
CA GLN A 163 -29.02 11.09 -31.91
C GLN A 163 -29.73 9.82 -32.39
N LEU A 164 -30.28 9.00 -31.49
CA LEU A 164 -31.09 7.84 -31.88
C LEU A 164 -32.36 8.31 -32.61
N LYS A 165 -32.47 7.97 -33.90
CA LYS A 165 -33.63 8.28 -34.74
C LYS A 165 -34.92 7.75 -34.08
N PRO A 166 -36.00 8.54 -33.98
CA PRO A 166 -37.26 8.07 -33.41
C PRO A 166 -37.71 6.80 -34.13
N ALA A 167 -38.17 5.81 -33.35
CA ALA A 167 -38.71 4.58 -33.89
C ALA A 167 -39.77 4.93 -34.94
N PRO A 168 -39.77 4.28 -36.12
CA PRO A 168 -40.81 4.51 -37.11
C PRO A 168 -42.17 4.33 -36.43
N GLU A 169 -43.11 5.25 -36.70
CA GLU A 169 -44.43 5.22 -36.10
C GLU A 169 -45.04 3.81 -36.28
N PRO A 170 -45.71 3.26 -35.24
CA PRO A 170 -46.33 1.96 -35.36
C PRO A 170 -47.35 2.04 -36.49
N VAL A 171 -47.02 1.39 -37.61
CA VAL A 171 -47.98 1.14 -38.69
C VAL A 171 -49.17 0.44 -38.04
N MET A 172 -50.32 1.11 -38.04
CA MET A 172 -51.59 0.58 -37.56
C MET A 172 -51.73 -0.84 -38.11
N ALA A 173 -51.75 -1.81 -37.19
CA ALA A 173 -51.97 -3.20 -37.55
C ALA A 173 -53.28 -3.26 -38.33
N VAL A 174 -53.20 -3.60 -39.62
CA VAL A 174 -54.36 -3.92 -40.43
C VAL A 174 -55.05 -5.08 -39.73
N GLU A 175 -56.25 -4.84 -39.22
CA GLU A 175 -57.06 -5.85 -38.57
C GLU A 175 -57.37 -6.94 -39.61
N VAL A 176 -56.78 -8.12 -39.41
CA VAL A 176 -57.03 -9.29 -40.26
C VAL A 176 -58.41 -9.84 -39.87
N PRO A 177 -59.41 -9.84 -40.76
CA PRO A 177 -60.73 -10.36 -40.43
C PRO A 177 -60.68 -11.88 -40.16
N PRO A 178 -61.54 -12.39 -39.27
CA PRO A 178 -61.50 -13.79 -38.86
C PRO A 178 -61.78 -14.73 -40.03
N ALA A 179 -61.01 -15.83 -40.06
CA ALA A 179 -61.08 -16.89 -41.05
C ALA A 179 -62.40 -17.67 -40.93
N SER A 180 -63.47 -17.15 -41.55
CA SER A 180 -64.72 -17.89 -41.70
C SER A 180 -65.34 -17.65 -43.07
N SER A 181 -64.57 -17.85 -44.14
CA SER A 181 -65.14 -18.08 -45.49
C SER A 181 -64.16 -18.65 -46.51
N MET A 182 -63.08 -19.33 -46.10
CA MET A 182 -62.26 -20.07 -47.06
C MET A 182 -62.84 -21.48 -47.23
N SER A 183 -63.68 -21.63 -48.25
CA SER A 183 -64.03 -22.94 -48.81
C SER A 183 -62.78 -23.65 -49.31
N GLU A 184 -62.72 -24.95 -49.04
CA GLU A 184 -61.74 -25.96 -49.48
C GLU A 184 -60.98 -25.63 -50.77
N PRO A 185 -59.63 -25.69 -50.80
CA PRO A 185 -58.90 -25.69 -52.05
C PRO A 185 -59.00 -27.06 -52.72
N ALA A 186 -59.49 -27.05 -53.95
CA ALA A 186 -59.45 -28.20 -54.85
C ALA A 186 -58.00 -28.65 -55.10
N ALA A 187 -57.82 -29.96 -55.20
CA ALA A 187 -56.57 -30.65 -55.52
C ALA A 187 -55.94 -30.21 -56.86
N VAL A 188 -54.66 -30.60 -57.05
CA VAL A 188 -53.77 -30.54 -58.24
C VAL A 188 -52.55 -29.63 -57.94
N ASP A 189 -51.29 -30.00 -58.09
CA ASP A 189 -50.61 -31.14 -58.75
C ASP A 189 -49.31 -31.44 -58.00
N THR A 190 -48.81 -32.67 -58.14
CA THR A 190 -47.59 -33.19 -57.53
C THR A 190 -46.32 -32.91 -58.33
N LEU A 191 -45.18 -32.85 -57.59
CA LEU A 191 -43.76 -33.11 -57.93
C LEU A 191 -42.84 -31.92 -58.29
N PRO A 192 -41.49 -32.05 -58.09
CA PRO A 192 -40.74 -33.05 -57.30
C PRO A 192 -39.76 -32.46 -56.26
N ASP A 193 -39.39 -33.31 -55.30
CA ASP A 193 -38.28 -33.16 -54.35
C ASP A 193 -36.96 -32.77 -55.02
N ASP A 194 -36.28 -31.76 -54.47
CA ASP A 194 -34.83 -31.64 -54.59
C ASP A 194 -34.17 -31.62 -53.19
N THR A 195 -33.52 -32.74 -52.89
CA THR A 195 -32.64 -32.89 -51.75
C THR A 195 -31.25 -32.34 -52.12
N ALA A 196 -30.84 -31.23 -51.53
CA ALA A 196 -29.45 -30.81 -51.36
C ALA A 196 -29.44 -29.67 -50.32
N GLY A 197 -29.07 -29.87 -49.06
CA GLY A 197 -27.73 -30.23 -48.61
C GLY A 197 -27.18 -29.09 -47.75
N GLY A 198 -26.81 -29.35 -46.49
CA GLY A 198 -26.05 -28.38 -45.69
C GLY A 198 -26.41 -28.30 -44.21
N SER A 199 -26.10 -29.36 -43.45
CA SER A 199 -25.92 -29.30 -41.99
C SER A 199 -24.60 -28.63 -41.65
N TRP A 200 -24.56 -27.59 -40.82
CA TRP A 200 -23.37 -27.25 -40.02
C TRP A 200 -23.75 -26.62 -38.68
N ASP A 201 -23.25 -27.28 -37.63
CA ASP A 201 -23.50 -27.08 -36.22
C ASP A 201 -22.87 -25.80 -35.64
N ALA A 202 -23.52 -25.29 -34.59
CA ALA A 202 -23.01 -24.26 -33.70
C ALA A 202 -22.06 -24.88 -32.66
N SER A 203 -20.76 -24.57 -32.72
CA SER A 203 -19.80 -24.72 -31.60
C SER A 203 -18.41 -24.14 -31.95
N ALA A 204 -18.17 -22.87 -31.61
CA ALA A 204 -16.87 -22.20 -31.32
C ALA A 204 -17.21 -20.69 -31.24
N GLU A 205 -16.79 -19.89 -30.26
CA GLU A 205 -15.49 -19.77 -29.64
C GLU A 205 -15.64 -19.28 -28.18
N ALA A 206 -14.97 -19.97 -27.27
CA ALA A 206 -14.52 -19.42 -26.00
C ALA A 206 -12.99 -19.43 -26.06
N ALA A 207 -12.38 -18.26 -26.27
CA ALA A 207 -11.04 -17.88 -25.81
C ALA A 207 -10.55 -16.63 -26.56
N VAL A 208 -10.66 -15.47 -25.92
CA VAL A 208 -9.58 -14.46 -25.83
C VAL A 208 -9.71 -13.78 -24.46
#